data_AF-A0A662EVT5-F1
#
_entry.id   AF-A0A662EVT5-F1
#
_cell.length_a   1.000
_cell.length_b   1.000
_cell.length_c   1.000
_cell.angle_alpha   90.00
_cell.angle_beta   90.00
_cell.angle_gamma   90.00
#
_symmetry.space_group_name_H-M   'P 1'
#
loop_
_entity.id
_entity.type
_entity.pdbx_description
1 polymer ?
#
loop_
_entity_poly.entity_id
_entity_poly.type
_entity_poly.pdbx_seq_one_letter_code
_entity_poly.pdbx_strand_id
1 'polypeptide(L)'
;DREGYAGFVAGIADLLRRGEGVLIHCGAGVGRTGTFAVCLIIALGASGAEAREAVGLAGSHPETGGQEDLIAWYEGFGRRSPNG
;
A
#
# COMPACT_ATOMS: atom_id res chain seq x y z
N ASP A 1 13.42 -7.44 1.08
CA ASP A 1 13.42 -7.31 -0.40
C ASP A 1 12.00 -7.00 -0.87
N ARG A 2 11.77 -6.87 -2.19
CA ARG A 2 10.48 -6.47 -2.75
C ARG A 2 9.40 -7.55 -2.64
N GLU A 3 9.75 -8.83 -2.83
CA GLU A 3 8.80 -9.93 -2.73
C GLU A 3 8.34 -10.14 -1.27
N GLY A 4 9.27 -10.09 -0.32
CA GLY A 4 8.95 -10.13 1.10
C GLY A 4 8.05 -8.95 1.53
N TYR A 5 8.29 -7.75 0.99
CA TYR A 5 7.39 -6.61 1.21
C TYR A 5 6.00 -6.88 0.64
N ALA A 6 5.90 -7.48 -0.55
CA ALA A 6 4.60 -7.77 -1.14
C ALA A 6 3.81 -8.83 -0.36
N GLY A 7 4.49 -9.87 0.13
CA GLY A 7 3.88 -10.86 1.02
C GLY A 7 3.41 -10.23 2.34
N PHE A 8 4.18 -9.29 2.89
CA PHE A 8 3.76 -8.54 4.08
C PHE A 8 2.49 -7.72 3.82
N VAL A 9 2.43 -6.94 2.73
CA VAL A 9 1.22 -6.17 2.38
C VAL A 9 0.01 -7.08 2.19
N ALA A 10 0.17 -8.22 1.50
CA ALA A 10 -0.90 -9.18 1.29
C ALA A 10 -1.42 -9.75 2.63
N GLY A 11 -0.52 -10.10 3.55
CA GLY A 11 -0.90 -10.56 4.89
C GLY A 11 -1.71 -9.52 5.68
N ILE A 12 -1.37 -8.23 5.55
CA ILE A 12 -2.14 -7.15 6.19
C ILE A 12 -3.49 -6.93 5.50
N ALA A 13 -3.55 -7.00 4.17
CA ALA A 13 -4.81 -6.94 3.43
C ALA A 13 -5.78 -8.05 3.86
N ASP A 14 -5.23 -9.25 4.09
CA ASP A 14 -5.99 -10.39 4.60
C ASP A 14 -6.56 -10.18 5.99
N LEU A 15 -5.86 -9.50 6.89
CA LEU A 15 -6.41 -9.12 8.20
C LEU A 15 -7.63 -8.20 8.01
N LEU A 16 -7.49 -7.16 7.16
CA LEU A 16 -8.58 -6.23 6.87
C LEU A 16 -9.80 -6.93 6.25
N ARG A 17 -9.60 -7.89 5.33
CA ARG A 17 -10.69 -8.67 4.74
C ARG A 17 -11.44 -9.53 5.77
N ARG A 18 -10.78 -9.92 6.86
CA ARG A 18 -11.39 -10.64 7.99
C ARG A 18 -12.12 -9.72 8.97
N GLY A 19 -12.11 -8.41 8.73
CA GLY A 19 -12.75 -7.40 9.58
C GLY A 19 -11.87 -6.87 10.71
N GLU A 20 -10.56 -7.18 10.71
CA GLU A 20 -9.61 -6.62 11.67
C GLU A 20 -9.34 -5.13 11.36
N GLY A 21 -8.95 -4.36 12.37
CA GLY A 21 -8.48 -2.99 12.22
C GLY A 21 -6.95 -2.91 12.32
N VAL A 22 -6.31 -2.07 11.49
CA VAL A 22 -4.86 -1.87 11.53
C VAL A 22 -4.50 -0.39 11.73
N LEU A 23 -3.52 -0.13 12.59
CA LEU A 23 -2.92 1.20 12.77
C LEU A 23 -1.58 1.26 12.05
N ILE A 24 -1.43 2.17 11.10
CA ILE A 24 -0.18 2.37 10.34
C ILE A 24 0.45 3.68 10.81
N HIS A 25 1.73 3.65 11.21
CA HIS A 25 2.46 4.85 11.54
C HIS A 25 3.91 4.81 11.05
N CYS A 26 4.53 5.98 11.01
CA CYS A 26 5.97 6.12 10.87
C CYS A 26 6.46 7.18 11.87
N GLY A 27 7.36 8.08 11.44
CA GLY A 27 7.75 9.25 12.24
C GLY A 27 6.66 10.32 12.24
N ALA A 28 6.44 10.93 11.07
CA ALA A 28 5.42 11.99 10.89
C ALA A 28 4.04 11.46 10.47
N GLY A 29 3.92 10.17 10.17
CA GLY A 29 2.68 9.59 9.65
C GLY A 29 2.41 9.90 8.16
N VAL A 30 3.40 10.39 7.40
CA VAL A 30 3.21 10.86 6.01
C VAL A 30 3.90 9.94 4.99
N GLY A 31 5.23 9.97 4.81
CA GLY A 31 5.90 9.27 3.71
C GLY A 31 5.75 7.76 3.70
N ARG A 32 6.36 7.08 4.69
CA ARG A 32 6.29 5.60 4.78
C ARG A 32 4.88 5.10 5.06
N THR A 33 4.12 5.84 5.87
CA THR A 33 2.71 5.54 6.14
C THR A 33 1.91 5.58 4.84
N GLY A 34 2.04 6.66 4.06
CA GLY A 34 1.32 6.84 2.81
C GLY A 34 1.76 5.83 1.77
N THR A 35 3.05 5.57 1.65
CA THR A 35 3.59 4.56 0.73
C THR A 35 2.98 3.18 1.01
N PHE A 36 2.98 2.76 2.27
CA PHE A 36 2.41 1.48 2.67
C PHE A 36 0.89 1.45 2.48
N ALA A 37 0.18 2.52 2.87
CA ALA A 37 -1.27 2.63 2.71
C ALA A 37 -1.70 2.55 1.24
N VAL A 38 -0.94 3.17 0.32
CA VAL A 38 -1.22 3.06 -1.13
C VAL A 38 -1.06 1.61 -1.60
N CYS A 39 0.05 0.94 -1.27
CA CYS A 39 0.22 -0.48 -1.59
C CYS A 39 -0.90 -1.35 -0.99
N LEU A 40 -1.32 -1.08 0.24
CA LEU A 40 -2.37 -1.83 0.91
C LEU A 40 -3.73 -1.67 0.23
N ILE A 41 -4.10 -0.45 -0.18
CA ILE A 41 -5.36 -0.20 -0.89
C ILE A 41 -5.33 -0.83 -2.30
N ILE A 42 -4.18 -0.84 -2.97
CA ILE A 42 -3.99 -1.61 -4.21
C ILE A 42 -4.21 -3.11 -3.97
N ALA A 43 -3.67 -3.67 -2.87
CA ALA A 43 -3.86 -5.07 -2.51
C ALA A 43 -5.33 -5.41 -2.20
N LEU A 44 -6.11 -4.43 -1.75
CA LEU A 44 -7.55 -4.55 -1.53
C LEU A 44 -8.37 -4.44 -2.84
N GLY A 45 -7.71 -4.20 -3.97
CA GLY A 45 -8.32 -4.26 -5.31
C GLY A 45 -8.49 -2.92 -6.02
N ALA A 46 -8.07 -1.81 -5.43
CA ALA A 46 -8.13 -0.50 -6.08
C ALA A 46 -7.00 -0.31 -7.10
N SER A 47 -7.20 0.61 -8.04
CA SER A 47 -6.11 1.10 -8.90
C SER A 47 -5.11 1.94 -8.10
N GLY A 48 -3.89 2.09 -8.63
CA GLY A 48 -2.88 2.94 -8.01
C GLY A 48 -3.27 4.42 -7.95
N ALA A 49 -4.18 4.88 -8.82
CA ALA A 49 -4.71 6.25 -8.81
C ALA A 49 -5.70 6.44 -7.65
N GLU A 50 -6.70 5.56 -7.54
CA GLU A 50 -7.69 5.58 -6.45
C GLU A 50 -7.02 5.44 -5.08
N ALA A 51 -6.01 4.57 -4.98
CA ALA A 51 -5.25 4.38 -3.75
C ALA A 51 -4.51 5.66 -3.32
N ARG A 52 -3.87 6.37 -4.27
CA ARG A 52 -3.19 7.64 -3.98
C ARG A 52 -4.15 8.73 -3.58
N GLU A 53 -5.28 8.84 -4.26
CA GLU A 53 -6.32 9.81 -3.93
C GLU A 53 -6.86 9.58 -2.51
N ALA A 54 -7.24 8.35 -2.18
CA ALA A 54 -7.75 8.01 -0.86
C ALA A 54 -6.74 8.32 0.27
N VAL A 55 -5.46 7.98 0.07
CA VAL A 55 -4.40 8.26 1.04
C VAL A 55 -4.12 9.76 1.16
N GLY A 56 -4.15 10.49 0.03
CA GLY A 56 -4.01 11.94 -0.01
C GLY A 56 -5.12 12.68 0.75
N LEU A 57 -6.38 12.25 0.57
CA LEU A 57 -7.52 12.78 1.31
C LEU A 57 -7.41 12.56 2.83
N ALA A 58 -6.70 11.50 3.24
CA ALA A 58 -6.38 11.22 4.64
C ALA A 58 -5.17 12.02 5.19
N GLY A 59 -4.57 12.91 4.38
CA GLY A 59 -3.44 13.75 4.78
C GLY A 59 -2.06 13.07 4.73
N SER A 60 -1.97 11.90 4.09
CA SER A 60 -0.72 11.14 3.93
C SER A 60 -0.36 11.03 2.45
N HIS A 61 0.92 10.82 2.12
CA HIS A 61 1.36 10.62 0.73
C HIS A 61 2.81 10.10 0.72
N PRO A 62 3.26 9.39 -0.34
CA PRO A 62 4.69 9.17 -0.56
C PRO A 62 5.44 10.50 -0.71
N GLU A 63 6.63 10.60 -0.13
CA GLU A 63 7.46 11.81 -0.07
C GLU A 63 8.68 11.76 -0.99
N THR A 64 9.04 10.59 -1.52
CA THR A 64 10.27 10.42 -2.31
C THR A 64 10.06 9.62 -3.58
N GLY A 65 10.91 9.84 -4.58
CA GLY A 65 10.90 9.06 -5.83
C GLY A 65 11.05 7.55 -5.59
N GLY A 66 11.89 7.14 -4.63
CA GLY A 66 12.04 5.71 -4.30
C GLY A 66 10.78 5.07 -3.69
N GLN A 67 9.93 5.87 -3.04
CA GLN A 67 8.61 5.41 -2.56
C GLN A 67 7.62 5.28 -3.72
N GLU A 68 7.62 6.23 -4.65
CA GLU A 68 6.83 6.14 -5.88
C GLU A 68 7.24 4.95 -6.74
N ASP A 69 8.55 4.70 -6.88
CA ASP A 69 9.09 3.53 -7.59
C ASP A 69 8.64 2.22 -6.97
N LEU A 70 8.57 2.16 -5.63
CA LEU A 70 8.07 0.99 -4.92
C LEU A 70 6.58 0.76 -5.20
N ILE A 71 5.77 1.83 -5.18
CA ILE A 71 4.34 1.74 -5.49
C ILE A 71 4.13 1.28 -6.94
N ALA A 72 4.83 1.89 -7.89
CA ALA A 72 4.72 1.51 -9.31
C ALA A 72 5.12 0.05 -9.55
N TRP A 73 6.19 -0.42 -8.90
CA TRP A 73 6.56 -1.82 -8.92
C TRP A 73 5.46 -2.71 -8.33
N TYR A 74 4.92 -2.34 -7.16
CA TYR A 74 3.90 -3.11 -6.44
C TYR A 74 2.60 -3.21 -7.25
N GLU A 75 2.16 -2.12 -7.87
CA GLU A 75 0.97 -2.09 -8.72
C GLU A 75 1.12 -3.03 -9.93
N GLY A 76 2.31 -3.08 -10.53
CA GLY A 76 2.64 -4.04 -11.57
C GLY A 76 2.69 -5.49 -11.05
N PHE A 77 3.16 -5.69 -9.82
CA PHE A 77 3.22 -7.01 -9.17
C PHE A 77 1.82 -7.56 -8.86
N GLY A 78 0.93 -6.75 -8.27
CA GLY A 78 -0.45 -7.12 -7.96
C GLY A 78 -1.25 -7.54 -9.20
N ARG A 79 -1.08 -6.85 -10.33
CA ARG A 79 -1.70 -7.25 -11.61
C ARG A 79 -1.27 -8.62 -12.14
N ARG A 80 -0.12 -9.16 -11.70
CA ARG A 80 0.42 -10.45 -12.16
C ARG A 80 0.09 -11.61 -11.22
N SER A 81 -0.27 -11.35 -9.97
CA SER A 81 -0.65 -12.40 -9.01
C SER A 81 -2.17 -12.60 -9.04
N PRO A 82 -2.70 -13.73 -9.58
CA PRO A 82 -4.13 -13.89 -9.77
C PRO A 82 -4.93 -14.03 -8.46
N ASN A 83 -4.26 -14.29 -7.34
CA ASN A 83 -4.89 -14.45 -6.03
C ASN A 83 -3.88 -14.00 -4.96
N GLY A 84 -4.10 -12.83 -4.38
CA GLY A 84 -3.65 -12.48 -3.05
C GLY A 84 -4.84 -12.57 -2.12
#